data_AF-A0A2R6N3A5-F1
#
_entry.id   AF-A0A2R6N3A5-F1
#
_cell.length_a   1.000
_cell.length_b   1.000
_cell.length_c   1.000
_cell.angle_alpha   90.00
_cell.angle_beta   90.00
_cell.angle_gamma   90.00
#
_symmetry.space_group_name_H-M   'P 1'
#
loop_
_entity.id
_entity.type
_entity.pdbx_description
1 polymer ?
#
loop_
_entity_poly.entity_id
_entity_poly.type
_entity_poly.pdbx_seq_one_letter_code
_entity_poly.pdbx_strand_id
1 'polypeptide(L)'
;MTYKRTPTSGTCGLLFALHKHATVTDATLTHISVYPVKGLDAVGLDRAGITPGGGLADDRVYGMYDDEGHINGRRTAAIHAIEASFDRDAGTVDLS
;
A
#
# COMPACT_ATOMS: atom_id res chain seq x y z
N MET A 1 11.36 -7.96 35.07
CA MET A 1 10.58 -9.21 35.00
C MET A 1 11.54 -10.29 34.51
N THR A 2 12.12 -11.06 35.43
CA THR A 2 13.30 -11.91 35.17
C THR A 2 12.85 -13.31 34.76
N TYR A 3 13.11 -13.69 33.51
CA TYR A 3 12.79 -15.03 33.00
C TYR A 3 13.99 -15.97 33.20
N LYS A 4 13.85 -16.95 34.10
CA LYS A 4 14.79 -18.07 34.25
C LYS A 4 14.34 -19.22 33.35
N ARG A 5 15.19 -19.61 32.39
CA ARG A 5 15.02 -20.84 31.60
C ARG A 5 15.55 -22.04 32.40
N THR A 6 14.70 -23.04 32.61
CA THR A 6 15.11 -24.39 32.99
C THR A 6 15.59 -25.14 31.73
N PRO A 7 16.70 -25.90 31.76
CA PRO A 7 17.10 -26.69 30.61
C PRO A 7 16.34 -28.01 30.63
N THR A 8 15.38 -28.19 29.72
CA THR A 8 14.87 -29.52 29.38
C THR A 8 15.79 -30.16 28.37
N SER A 9 16.54 -31.16 28.83
CA SER A 9 17.26 -32.11 28.00
C SER A 9 16.28 -32.85 27.07
N GLY A 10 16.67 -33.03 25.82
CA GLY A 10 16.13 -34.11 24.99
C GLY A 10 15.49 -33.66 23.69
N THR A 11 16.22 -33.93 22.60
CA THR A 11 15.73 -34.40 21.30
C THR A 11 14.85 -33.50 20.42
N CYS A 12 15.44 -33.21 19.25
CA CYS A 12 14.86 -33.20 17.91
C CYS A 12 13.82 -32.11 17.58
N GLY A 13 14.17 -31.30 16.58
CA GLY A 13 13.51 -30.06 16.24
C GLY A 13 12.08 -30.21 15.71
N LEU A 14 11.21 -29.33 16.20
CA LEU A 14 10.21 -28.68 15.39
C LEU A 14 10.01 -27.29 15.99
N LEU A 15 10.48 -26.27 15.28
CA LEU A 15 10.21 -24.87 15.63
C LEU A 15 8.72 -24.61 15.37
N PHE A 16 7.87 -24.92 16.34
CA PHE A 16 6.47 -24.51 16.32
C PHE A 16 6.44 -22.98 16.46
N ALA A 17 6.48 -22.30 15.32
CA ALA A 17 6.14 -20.90 15.23
C ALA A 17 4.69 -20.76 15.70
N LEU A 18 4.51 -19.98 16.77
CA LEU A 18 3.22 -19.51 17.28
C LEU A 18 2.40 -18.90 16.14
N HIS A 19 1.58 -19.71 15.48
CA HIS A 19 0.49 -19.22 14.66
C HIS A 19 -0.53 -18.65 15.64
N LYS A 20 -0.44 -17.34 15.92
CA LYS A 20 -1.56 -16.61 16.49
C LYS A 20 -2.75 -16.89 15.56
N HIS A 21 -3.74 -17.62 16.06
CA HIS A 21 -4.98 -17.89 15.36
C HIS A 21 -5.65 -16.56 15.03
N ALA A 22 -5.40 -16.03 13.84
CA ALA A 22 -6.28 -15.07 13.23
C ALA A 22 -7.60 -15.81 13.00
N THR A 23 -8.64 -15.42 13.72
CA THR A 23 -10.02 -15.82 13.42
C THR A 23 -10.29 -15.46 11.97
N VAL A 24 -10.45 -16.47 11.10
CA VAL A 24 -10.79 -16.25 9.70
C VAL A 24 -12.18 -15.62 9.69
N THR A 25 -12.23 -14.37 9.27
CA THR A 25 -13.47 -13.63 9.00
C THR A 25 -13.59 -13.57 7.49
N ASP A 26 -14.72 -14.03 6.95
CA ASP A 26 -14.98 -13.95 5.52
C ASP A 26 -15.03 -12.48 5.09
N ALA A 27 -14.24 -12.13 4.09
CA ALA A 27 -14.20 -10.80 3.49
C ALA A 27 -14.32 -10.92 1.98
N THR A 28 -15.13 -10.06 1.36
CA THR A 28 -15.23 -9.95 -0.09
C THR A 28 -14.66 -8.61 -0.53
N LEU A 29 -13.72 -8.65 -1.48
CA LEU A 29 -13.14 -7.47 -2.09
C LEU A 29 -13.90 -7.16 -3.38
N THR A 30 -14.54 -5.99 -3.45
CA THR A 30 -15.34 -5.58 -4.61
C THR A 30 -14.56 -4.72 -5.60
N HIS A 31 -13.53 -4.03 -5.14
CA HIS A 31 -12.79 -3.07 -5.96
C HIS A 31 -11.39 -2.82 -5.41
N ILE A 32 -10.43 -2.64 -6.30
CA ILE A 32 -9.09 -2.16 -5.97
C ILE A 32 -8.84 -0.92 -6.81
N SER A 33 -8.31 0.12 -6.18
CA SER A 33 -7.86 1.32 -6.86
C SER A 33 -6.52 1.76 -6.31
N VAL A 34 -5.69 2.31 -7.18
CA VAL A 34 -4.46 3.03 -6.82
C VAL A 34 -4.59 4.49 -7.22
N TYR A 35 -3.87 5.36 -6.52
CA TYR A 35 -3.78 6.79 -6.83
C TYR A 35 -2.33 7.12 -7.18
N PRO A 36 -1.91 6.95 -8.44
CA PRO A 36 -0.50 7.11 -8.84
C PRO A 36 0.05 8.50 -8.52
N VAL A 37 -0.79 9.54 -8.66
CA VAL A 37 -0.47 10.93 -8.31
C VAL A 37 -1.40 11.41 -7.19
N LYS A 38 -0.84 12.07 -6.18
CA LYS A 38 -1.65 12.60 -5.06
C LYS A 38 -2.69 13.61 -5.55
N GLY A 39 -3.97 13.29 -5.33
CA GLY A 39 -5.08 14.22 -5.54
C GLY A 39 -5.63 14.26 -6.96
N LEU A 40 -5.12 13.40 -7.85
CA LEU A 40 -5.64 13.16 -9.20
C LEU A 40 -6.39 11.83 -9.25
N ASP A 41 -6.86 11.47 -10.44
CA ASP A 41 -7.76 10.34 -10.67
C ASP A 41 -7.17 8.99 -10.26
N ALA A 42 -8.07 8.12 -9.80
CA ALA A 42 -7.76 6.75 -9.43
C ALA A 42 -7.70 5.85 -10.67
N VAL A 43 -6.89 4.79 -10.58
CA VAL A 43 -6.90 3.70 -11.56
C VAL A 43 -7.44 2.45 -10.90
N GLY A 44 -8.55 1.94 -11.45
CA GLY A 44 -9.15 0.68 -11.02
C GLY A 44 -8.33 -0.53 -11.47
N LEU A 45 -8.15 -1.50 -10.58
CA LEU A 45 -7.38 -2.72 -10.82
C LEU A 45 -8.20 -3.97 -10.47
N ASP A 46 -8.02 -5.03 -11.25
CA ASP A 46 -8.51 -6.37 -10.87
C ASP A 46 -7.55 -7.07 -9.89
N ARG A 47 -6.27 -6.68 -9.94
CA ARG A 47 -5.20 -7.24 -9.10
C ARG A 47 -4.16 -6.16 -8.80
N ALA A 48 -3.69 -6.11 -7.56
CA ALA A 48 -2.59 -5.26 -7.14
C ALA A 48 -1.48 -6.08 -6.46
N GLY A 49 -0.23 -5.67 -6.66
CA GLY A 49 0.89 -6.15 -5.85
C GLY A 49 0.85 -5.51 -4.46
N ILE A 50 1.26 -6.25 -3.43
CA ILE A 50 1.49 -5.70 -2.09
C ILE A 50 3.00 -5.51 -1.92
N THR A 51 3.41 -4.30 -1.60
CA THR A 51 4.81 -3.95 -1.33
C THR A 51 5.26 -4.54 0.02
N PRO A 52 6.59 -4.65 0.28
CA PRO A 52 7.09 -5.09 1.59
C PRO A 52 6.60 -4.25 2.77
N GLY A 53 6.25 -2.98 2.53
CA GLY A 53 5.67 -2.08 3.52
C GLY A 53 4.15 -2.23 3.72
N GLY A 54 3.49 -3.13 3.00
CA GLY A 54 2.05 -3.38 3.09
C GLY A 54 1.17 -2.45 2.26
N GLY A 55 1.75 -1.51 1.51
CA GLY A 55 1.02 -0.67 0.55
C GLY A 55 0.78 -1.37 -0.78
N LEU A 56 -0.15 -0.87 -1.58
CA LEU A 56 -0.34 -1.33 -2.96
C LEU A 56 0.83 -0.83 -3.82
N ALA A 57 1.33 -1.68 -4.71
CA ALA A 57 2.21 -1.24 -5.80
C ALA A 57 1.48 -0.19 -6.65
N ASP A 58 2.24 0.75 -7.22
CA ASP A 58 1.74 1.86 -8.03
C ASP A 58 0.88 2.90 -7.29
N ASP A 59 0.63 2.73 -5.99
CA ASP A 59 -0.02 3.75 -5.18
C ASP A 59 0.98 4.84 -4.80
N ARG A 60 0.66 6.09 -5.15
CA ARG A 60 1.41 7.31 -4.81
C ARG A 60 2.86 7.29 -5.28
N VAL A 61 3.10 6.82 -6.50
CA VAL A 61 4.42 6.77 -7.13
C VAL A 61 4.93 8.13 -7.62
N TYR A 62 4.04 9.10 -7.84
CA TYR A 62 4.39 10.47 -8.22
C TYR A 62 3.82 11.51 -7.26
N GLY A 63 4.48 12.67 -7.22
CA GLY A 63 4.05 13.85 -6.47
C GLY A 63 4.18 15.12 -7.29
N MET A 64 3.26 16.06 -7.08
CA MET A 64 3.32 17.39 -7.68
C MET A 64 3.94 18.38 -6.69
N TYR A 65 4.79 19.27 -7.18
CA TYR A 65 5.52 20.24 -6.37
C TYR A 65 5.47 21.62 -7.02
N ASP A 66 5.36 22.65 -6.19
CA ASP A 66 5.54 24.06 -6.53
C ASP A 66 6.67 24.67 -5.69
N ASP A 67 6.86 25.98 -5.80
CA ASP A 67 7.88 26.74 -5.06
C ASP A 67 7.67 26.71 -3.53
N GLU A 68 6.46 26.40 -3.06
CA GLU A 68 6.12 26.29 -1.64
C GLU A 68 6.19 24.84 -1.10
N GLY A 69 6.40 23.86 -2.00
CA GLY A 69 6.58 22.46 -1.68
C GLY A 69 5.52 21.56 -2.31
N HIS A 70 5.07 20.54 -1.58
CA HIS A 70 4.19 19.51 -2.14
C HIS A 70 2.75 20.03 -2.32
N ILE A 71 2.26 19.99 -3.56
CA ILE A 71 0.88 20.35 -3.93
C ILE A 71 -0.06 19.25 -3.44
N ASN A 72 -1.15 19.59 -2.77
CA ASN A 72 -2.15 18.61 -2.34
C ASN A 72 -3.57 19.17 -2.49
N GLY A 73 -4.53 18.28 -2.75
CA GLY A 73 -5.92 18.67 -3.01
C GLY A 73 -6.60 19.40 -1.84
N ARG A 74 -6.07 19.26 -0.62
CA ARG A 74 -6.57 20.01 0.54
C ARG A 74 -6.21 21.50 0.47
N ARG A 75 -5.02 21.85 -0.02
CA ARG A 75 -4.52 23.23 -0.11
C ARG A 75 -4.77 23.87 -1.47
N THR A 76 -4.85 23.07 -2.52
CA THR A 76 -4.87 23.54 -3.90
C THR A 76 -6.07 22.94 -4.62
N ALA A 77 -7.25 23.54 -4.43
CA ALA A 77 -8.50 23.02 -5.01
C ALA A 77 -8.47 22.94 -6.55
N ALA A 78 -7.66 23.78 -7.20
CA ALA A 78 -7.52 23.80 -8.66
C ALA A 78 -7.03 22.47 -9.25
N ILE A 79 -6.32 21.63 -8.49
CA ILE A 79 -5.85 20.34 -9.01
C ILE A 79 -7.01 19.37 -9.29
N HIS A 80 -8.18 19.58 -8.69
CA HIS A 80 -9.36 18.74 -8.95
C HIS A 80 -9.99 18.99 -10.32
N ALA A 81 -9.53 20.01 -11.05
CA ALA A 81 -9.93 20.25 -12.43
C ALA A 81 -9.02 19.57 -13.46
N ILE A 82 -7.93 18.94 -13.02
CA ILE A 82 -6.99 18.24 -13.90
C ILE A 82 -7.49 16.80 -14.06
N GLU A 83 -7.72 16.39 -15.31
CA GLU A 83 -7.97 14.98 -15.62
C GLU A 83 -6.63 14.27 -15.77
N ALA A 84 -6.52 13.05 -15.24
CA ALA A 84 -5.30 12.28 -15.31
C ALA A 84 -5.55 10.82 -15.73
N SER A 85 -4.73 10.33 -16.66
CA SER A 85 -4.64 8.90 -16.96
C SER A 85 -3.23 8.39 -16.68
N PHE A 86 -3.13 7.14 -16.23
CA PHE A 86 -1.85 6.51 -15.93
C PHE A 86 -1.71 5.20 -16.70
N ASP A 87 -0.65 5.12 -17.51
CA ASP A 87 -0.21 3.90 -18.16
C ASP A 87 0.84 3.21 -17.27
N ARG A 88 0.46 2.03 -16.76
CA ARG A 88 1.31 1.22 -15.87
C ARG A 88 2.49 0.59 -16.58
N ASP A 89 2.30 0.18 -17.83
CA ASP A 89 3.33 -0.52 -18.59
C ASP A 89 4.40 0.45 -19.07
N ALA A 90 3.98 1.67 -19.46
CA ALA A 90 4.88 2.74 -19.85
C ALA A 90 5.44 3.53 -18.65
N GLY A 91 4.77 3.50 -17.49
CA GLY A 91 5.13 4.30 -16.32
C GLY A 91 4.95 5.80 -16.58
N THR A 92 3.87 6.18 -17.28
CA THR A 92 3.58 7.55 -17.72
C THR A 92 2.24 8.04 -17.21
N VAL A 93 2.19 9.34 -16.89
CA VAL A 93 0.95 10.04 -16.54
C VAL A 93 0.67 11.08 -17.61
N ASP A 94 -0.52 11.03 -18.19
CA ASP A 94 -1.04 12.05 -19.09
C ASP A 94 -1.99 12.96 -18.31
N LEU A 95 -1.89 14.27 -18.54
CA LEU A 95 -2.66 15.31 -17.88
C LEU A 95 -3.38 16.14 -18.94
N SER A 96 -4.66 16.43 -18.72
CA SER A 96 -5.48 17.29 -19.60
C SER A 96 -6.34 18.28 -18.84
#